data_AF-A0A9P5SA84-F1
#
_entry.id   AF-A0A9P5SA84-F1
#
_cell.length_a   1.000
_cell.length_b   1.000
_cell.length_c   1.000
_cell.angle_alpha   90.00
_cell.angle_beta   90.00
_cell.angle_gamma   90.00
#
_symmetry.space_group_name_H-M   'P 1'
#
loop_
_entity.id
_entity.type
_entity.pdbx_description
1 polymer ?
#
loop_
_entity_poly.entity_id
_entity_poly.type
_entity_poly.pdbx_seq_one_letter_code
_entity_poly.pdbx_strand_id
1 'polypeptide(L)'
;MFSIPELDKMMCRQLDRGSLVQCAKVNKKWNAAITPFIWRTIPEGIWHRNWRSFCYLVLEDFLQEQQHLKDSQQPSPTKKAGQPTQAVASFSAKSSKPRRNTTPLALAKYGGNVRQVDCSAELLLGLEHLRSSKVELSLFGRSPGLSALDLIRHFLKRCPNALMDLEMSNKLFNSPKMFRLALEVLPRVTNLSVRGDCDRRKVFPASKFKQALAAASNNLQSLTFDFLLFRHEEADDANGAPEPVMTARPKRLHIRKMFDPSGCEWLWRACGQVQELELHDISEQVYVSVAIAIRESMSSLDTVIFGDQRESMGGYHLNDEKVMFIIKCGTKGWKAIHCGSLARFGLHCVQPVCSQAATLEELSATRVEVPIGVSAILKFSSKLRICKIIDESVSGRGLAPKMPASDFIDWDHKSKTVRPWACRDTLETLAINFTQRDQHGELEDDWSFRKTQQRLCEQLGTFKNLKVLQLAPKGYRDVRQEECLHLTLEMGLDKLDGLKNLEELYIANMDHKVGLREVKWMIESWPKLSKLYGLPAHTMAAKWLKASHSKIRQSD
;
A
#
# COMPACT_ATOMS: atom_id res chain seq x y z
N MET A 1 7.53 12.19 26.67
CA MET A 1 8.92 12.68 26.59
C MET A 1 8.88 14.18 26.37
N PHE A 2 8.09 14.63 25.40
CA PHE A 2 7.53 15.98 25.38
C PHE A 2 6.38 16.15 26.38
N SER A 3 5.98 17.39 26.64
CA SER A 3 4.77 17.71 27.42
C SER A 3 3.47 17.43 26.64
N ILE A 4 3.58 17.18 25.32
CA ILE A 4 2.47 16.90 24.40
C ILE A 4 2.63 15.45 23.89
N PRO A 5 1.80 14.50 24.36
CA PRO A 5 1.90 13.07 23.99
C PRO A 5 1.77 12.79 22.48
N GLU A 6 1.07 13.65 21.74
CA GLU A 6 0.89 13.55 20.30
C GLU A 6 2.22 13.72 19.55
N LEU A 7 3.09 14.61 20.04
CA LEU A 7 4.43 14.80 19.49
C LEU A 7 5.32 13.58 19.70
N ASP A 8 5.21 12.91 20.87
CA ASP A 8 5.91 11.64 21.10
C ASP A 8 5.48 10.60 20.06
N LYS A 9 4.17 10.48 19.80
CA LYS A 9 3.62 9.55 18.80
C LYS A 9 4.08 9.90 17.38
N MET A 10 4.08 11.17 16.99
CA MET A 10 4.52 11.61 15.67
C MET A 10 6.00 11.34 15.45
N MET A 11 6.85 11.71 16.42
CA MET A 11 8.29 11.52 16.35
C MET A 11 8.67 10.03 16.35
N CYS A 12 8.15 9.25 17.31
CA CYS A 12 8.50 7.82 17.42
C CYS A 12 8.03 6.98 16.23
N ARG A 13 7.04 7.45 15.45
CA ARG A 13 6.61 6.80 14.20
C ARG A 13 7.59 6.98 13.05
N GLN A 14 8.43 8.00 13.09
CA GLN A 14 9.42 8.31 12.05
C GLN A 14 10.80 7.72 12.35
N LEU A 15 11.03 7.26 13.58
CA LEU A 15 12.28 6.64 13.98
C LEU A 15 12.27 5.15 13.63
N ASP A 16 13.39 4.67 13.07
CA ASP A 16 13.62 3.24 12.95
C ASP A 16 13.76 2.57 14.34
N ARG A 17 13.67 1.24 14.38
CA ARG A 17 13.74 0.47 15.63
C ARG A 17 15.06 0.66 16.38
N GLY A 18 16.18 0.77 15.68
CA GLY A 18 17.50 0.98 16.29
C GLY A 18 17.55 2.32 17.01
N SER A 19 17.09 3.37 16.34
CA SER A 19 16.92 4.71 16.91
C SER A 19 15.99 4.70 18.13
N LEU A 20 14.84 4.03 18.06
CA LEU A 20 13.93 3.87 19.21
C LEU A 20 14.60 3.17 20.40
N VAL A 21 15.39 2.12 20.16
CA VAL A 21 16.14 1.42 21.22
C VAL A 21 17.17 2.34 21.87
N GLN A 22 17.88 3.16 21.10
CA GLN A 22 18.83 4.13 21.66
C GLN A 22 18.11 5.20 22.48
N CYS A 23 16.99 5.74 21.97
CA CYS A 23 16.18 6.69 22.71
C CYS A 23 15.65 6.10 24.03
N ALA A 24 15.24 4.83 24.05
CA ALA A 24 14.78 4.16 25.26
C ALA A 24 15.89 3.94 26.32
N LYS A 25 17.17 4.10 25.97
CA LYS A 25 18.31 4.01 26.89
C LYS A 25 18.66 5.33 27.55
N VAL A 26 18.12 6.46 27.10
CA VAL A 26 18.48 7.81 27.59
C VAL A 26 18.18 7.98 29.08
N ASN A 27 16.93 7.74 29.50
CA ASN A 27 16.54 7.75 30.91
C ASN A 27 15.21 7.01 31.12
N LYS A 28 14.75 6.86 32.38
CA LYS A 28 13.51 6.15 32.72
C LYS A 28 12.25 6.72 32.06
N LYS A 29 12.15 8.05 31.94
CA LYS A 29 11.00 8.72 31.31
C LYS A 29 10.94 8.43 29.81
N TRP A 30 12.09 8.49 29.15
CA TRP A 30 12.23 8.13 27.73
C TRP A 30 11.96 6.65 27.51
N ASN A 31 12.52 5.78 28.35
CA ASN A 31 12.26 4.36 28.31
C ASN A 31 10.75 4.05 28.38
N ALA A 32 10.04 4.60 29.37
CA ALA A 32 8.61 4.39 29.53
C ALA A 32 7.78 4.91 28.35
N ALA A 33 8.16 6.07 27.78
CA ALA A 33 7.48 6.67 26.65
C ALA A 33 7.72 5.91 25.33
N ILE A 34 8.94 5.43 25.09
CA ILE A 34 9.38 4.88 23.80
C ILE A 34 9.22 3.37 23.72
N THR A 35 9.33 2.64 24.83
CA THR A 35 9.23 1.17 24.83
C THR A 35 7.96 0.66 24.11
N PRO A 36 6.75 1.23 24.31
CA PRO A 36 5.57 0.82 23.53
C PRO A 36 5.77 0.85 22.01
N PHE A 37 6.56 1.80 21.49
CA PHE A 37 6.84 1.93 20.05
C PHE A 37 7.88 0.92 19.56
N ILE A 38 8.85 0.53 20.41
CA ILE A 38 9.78 -0.58 20.10
C ILE A 38 9.02 -1.89 19.89
N TRP A 39 7.96 -2.10 20.69
CA TRP A 39 7.13 -3.30 20.61
C TRP A 39 6.05 -3.23 19.52
N ARG A 40 5.87 -2.09 18.85
CA ARG A 40 4.78 -1.91 17.89
C ARG A 40 4.87 -2.84 16.68
N THR A 41 6.06 -3.01 16.15
CA THR A 41 6.33 -3.87 14.99
C THR A 41 7.46 -4.83 15.36
N ILE A 42 7.26 -6.13 15.16
CA ILE A 42 8.30 -7.15 15.30
C ILE A 42 8.85 -7.42 13.89
N PRO A 43 10.04 -6.88 13.53
CA PRO A 43 10.59 -6.96 12.18
C PRO A 43 11.09 -8.35 11.81
N GLU A 44 11.02 -8.65 10.52
CA GLU A 44 11.40 -9.93 9.90
C GLU A 44 12.82 -10.38 10.28
N GLY A 45 13.80 -9.47 10.24
CA GLY A 45 15.20 -9.81 10.51
C GLY A 45 15.51 -10.25 11.95
N ILE A 46 14.61 -10.00 12.91
CA ILE A 46 14.78 -10.45 14.31
C ILE A 46 14.55 -11.96 14.41
N TRP A 47 13.72 -12.55 13.55
CA TRP A 47 13.39 -13.97 13.62
C TRP A 47 14.63 -14.84 13.42
N HIS A 48 15.47 -14.59 12.41
CA HIS A 48 16.60 -15.48 12.16
C HIS A 48 17.66 -15.53 13.28
N ARG A 49 17.85 -14.43 14.03
CA ARG A 49 18.92 -14.35 15.07
C ARG A 49 18.41 -14.45 16.50
N ASN A 50 17.22 -13.90 16.77
CA ASN A 50 16.69 -13.73 18.13
C ASN A 50 15.37 -14.45 18.36
N TRP A 51 14.94 -15.30 17.41
CA TRP A 51 13.75 -16.13 17.53
C TRP A 51 13.67 -16.87 18.87
N ARG A 52 14.77 -17.52 19.27
CA ARG A 52 14.86 -18.25 20.53
C ARG A 52 14.54 -17.36 21.73
N SER A 53 15.13 -16.17 21.77
CA SER A 53 14.89 -15.20 22.86
C SER A 53 13.43 -14.76 22.92
N PHE A 54 12.80 -14.55 21.77
CA PHE A 54 11.37 -14.22 21.71
C PHE A 54 10.50 -15.37 22.23
N CYS A 55 10.82 -16.60 21.85
CA CYS A 55 10.13 -17.80 22.34
C CYS A 55 10.24 -17.97 23.83
N TYR A 56 11.44 -17.76 24.38
CA TYR A 56 11.66 -17.79 25.81
C TYR A 56 10.83 -16.74 26.53
N LEU A 57 10.71 -15.56 25.95
CA LEU A 57 9.88 -14.51 26.51
C LEU A 57 8.38 -14.88 26.52
N VAL A 58 7.88 -15.54 25.48
CA VAL A 58 6.49 -16.08 25.45
C VAL A 58 6.31 -17.21 26.47
N LEU A 59 7.25 -18.15 26.52
CA LEU A 59 7.22 -19.29 27.43
C LEU A 59 7.29 -18.85 28.90
N GLU A 60 8.17 -17.91 29.22
CA GLU A 60 8.30 -17.34 30.56
C GLU A 60 7.00 -16.65 30.98
N ASP A 61 6.37 -15.87 30.09
CA ASP A 61 5.07 -15.21 30.34
C ASP A 61 3.95 -16.22 30.56
N PHE A 62 3.95 -17.30 29.79
CA PHE A 62 3.01 -18.39 29.98
C PHE A 62 3.20 -19.07 31.35
N LEU A 63 4.43 -19.47 31.69
CA LEU A 63 4.73 -20.18 32.93
C LEU A 63 4.41 -19.32 34.16
N GLN A 64 4.71 -18.02 34.11
CA GLN A 64 4.35 -17.11 35.19
C GLN A 64 2.83 -16.96 35.34
N GLU A 65 2.08 -16.87 34.24
CA GLU A 65 0.61 -16.85 34.32
C GLU A 65 0.06 -18.15 34.93
N GLN A 66 0.59 -19.31 34.54
CA GLN A 66 0.19 -20.59 35.13
C GLN A 66 0.51 -20.67 36.62
N GLN A 67 1.67 -20.16 37.05
CA GLN A 67 2.02 -20.10 38.48
C GLN A 67 1.05 -19.19 39.25
N HIS A 68 0.71 -18.03 38.69
CA HIS A 68 -0.27 -17.11 39.28
C HIS A 68 -1.66 -17.74 39.42
N LEU A 69 -2.10 -18.53 38.43
CA LEU A 69 -3.37 -19.26 38.50
C LEU A 69 -3.35 -20.33 39.60
N LYS A 70 -2.24 -21.08 39.75
CA LYS A 70 -2.07 -22.07 40.83
C LYS A 70 -2.05 -21.43 42.21
N ASP A 71 -1.30 -20.34 42.37
CA ASP A 71 -1.23 -19.59 43.63
C ASP A 71 -2.60 -19.00 44.01
N SER A 72 -3.42 -18.63 43.01
CA SER A 72 -4.79 -18.12 43.22
C SER A 72 -5.81 -19.23 43.56
N GLN A 73 -5.57 -20.47 43.13
CA GLN A 73 -6.44 -21.62 43.39
C GLN A 73 -6.12 -22.36 44.69
N GLN A 74 -4.95 -22.13 45.30
CA GLN A 74 -4.67 -22.70 46.61
C GLN A 74 -5.65 -22.11 47.64
N PRO A 75 -6.53 -22.92 48.26
CA PRO A 75 -7.50 -22.43 49.22
C PRO A 75 -6.71 -21.77 50.35
N SER A 76 -7.04 -20.49 50.64
CA SER A 76 -6.41 -19.79 51.76
C SER A 76 -6.56 -20.69 52.98
N PRO A 77 -5.50 -21.01 53.72
CA PRO A 77 -5.58 -21.93 54.85
C PRO A 77 -6.70 -21.44 55.75
N THR A 78 -7.81 -22.18 55.74
CA THR A 78 -8.99 -21.86 56.53
C THR A 78 -8.50 -21.83 57.95
N LYS A 79 -8.51 -20.63 58.54
CA LYS A 79 -8.19 -20.45 59.96
C LYS A 79 -9.09 -21.43 60.70
N LYS A 80 -8.52 -22.51 61.24
CA LYS A 80 -9.22 -23.41 62.14
C LYS A 80 -9.70 -22.56 63.30
N ALA A 81 -10.97 -22.20 63.27
CA ALA A 81 -11.66 -21.55 64.36
C ALA A 81 -11.74 -22.58 65.50
N GLY A 82 -11.05 -22.30 66.60
CA GLY A 82 -11.12 -23.13 67.79
C GLY A 82 -9.79 -23.35 68.49
N GLN A 83 -9.15 -22.28 68.96
CA GLN A 83 -8.32 -22.38 70.17
C GLN A 83 -8.57 -21.13 71.04
N PRO A 84 -8.99 -21.30 72.30
CA PRO A 84 -9.22 -20.20 73.22
C PRO A 84 -7.88 -19.59 73.65
N THR A 85 -7.85 -18.27 73.61
CA THR A 85 -6.78 -17.36 73.98
C THR A 85 -6.33 -17.53 75.43
N GLN A 86 -5.07 -17.92 75.64
CA GLN A 86 -4.32 -17.49 76.84
C GLN A 86 -3.44 -16.30 76.47
N ALA A 87 -3.70 -15.20 77.17
CA ALA A 87 -3.01 -13.94 77.05
C ALA A 87 -1.61 -14.04 77.67
N VAL A 88 -0.56 -13.96 76.84
CA VAL A 88 0.76 -13.55 77.28
C VAL A 88 1.27 -12.49 76.31
N ALA A 89 1.69 -11.38 76.91
CA ALA A 89 2.11 -10.17 76.26
C ALA A 89 3.42 -10.32 75.46
N SER A 90 3.64 -9.35 74.57
CA SER A 90 4.92 -8.95 73.97
C SER A 90 5.58 -9.92 72.98
N PHE A 91 5.37 -9.69 71.69
CA PHE A 91 6.36 -9.03 70.80
C PHE A 91 5.71 -8.87 69.42
N SER A 92 5.59 -7.62 68.95
CA SER A 92 5.07 -7.25 67.64
C SER A 92 6.08 -7.63 66.55
N ALA A 93 6.18 -8.91 66.23
CA ALA A 93 6.84 -9.37 65.02
C ALA A 93 5.87 -9.12 63.84
N LYS A 94 6.01 -7.96 63.19
CA LYS A 94 5.38 -7.69 61.89
C LYS A 94 5.79 -8.81 60.94
N SER A 95 4.93 -9.82 60.80
CA SER A 95 5.02 -10.84 59.77
C SER A 95 4.92 -10.14 58.42
N SER A 96 6.08 -9.71 57.90
CA SER A 96 6.22 -9.25 56.55
C SER A 96 5.98 -10.47 55.66
N LYS A 97 4.72 -10.67 55.26
CA LYS A 97 4.42 -11.52 54.11
C LYS A 97 5.43 -11.11 53.03
N PRO A 98 6.27 -12.01 52.52
CA PRO A 98 7.26 -11.65 51.52
C PRO A 98 6.49 -11.01 50.37
N ARG A 99 6.65 -9.70 50.18
CA ARG A 99 6.16 -8.99 49.00
C ARG A 99 6.95 -9.59 47.85
N ARG A 100 6.38 -10.62 47.21
CA ARG A 100 6.87 -11.10 45.91
C ARG A 100 6.63 -9.93 44.95
N ASN A 101 7.65 -9.08 44.80
CA ASN A 101 7.71 -8.09 43.74
C ASN A 101 7.95 -8.85 42.43
N THR A 102 6.93 -9.53 41.91
CA THR A 102 6.99 -10.07 40.56
C THR A 102 6.84 -8.90 39.61
N THR A 103 7.97 -8.48 39.05
CA THR A 103 7.97 -7.47 37.98
C THR A 103 7.16 -8.07 36.83
N PRO A 104 6.10 -7.39 36.34
CA PRO A 104 5.29 -7.92 35.25
C PRO A 104 6.18 -8.13 34.03
N LEU A 105 6.07 -9.30 33.42
CA LEU A 105 6.84 -9.66 32.25
C LEU A 105 6.57 -8.75 31.06
N ALA A 106 7.53 -8.73 30.14
CA ALA A 106 7.51 -7.84 29.00
C ALA A 106 6.25 -8.02 28.13
N LEU A 107 5.75 -9.25 27.94
CA LEU A 107 4.50 -9.48 27.18
C LEU A 107 3.26 -9.05 27.94
N ALA A 108 3.14 -9.37 29.23
CA ALA A 108 2.06 -8.85 30.07
C ALA A 108 2.02 -7.32 30.06
N LYS A 109 3.18 -6.66 30.05
CA LYS A 109 3.30 -5.19 30.10
C LYS A 109 3.13 -4.52 28.74
N TYR A 110 3.66 -5.10 27.67
CA TYR A 110 3.78 -4.44 26.37
C TYR A 110 3.10 -5.18 25.21
N GLY A 111 2.56 -6.39 25.42
CA GLY A 111 1.93 -7.20 24.38
C GLY A 111 0.78 -6.48 23.68
N GLY A 112 -0.02 -5.71 24.41
CA GLY A 112 -1.10 -4.90 23.83
C GLY A 112 -0.63 -3.81 22.85
N ASN A 113 0.67 -3.47 22.87
CA ASN A 113 1.27 -2.52 21.93
C ASN A 113 1.73 -3.19 20.62
N VAL A 114 1.87 -4.51 20.58
CA VAL A 114 2.26 -5.24 19.37
C VAL A 114 1.12 -5.16 18.37
N ARG A 115 1.36 -4.46 17.26
CA ARG A 115 0.37 -4.24 16.19
C ARG A 115 0.71 -4.98 14.90
N GLN A 116 1.98 -5.30 14.70
CA GLN A 116 2.45 -5.91 13.47
C GLN A 116 3.56 -6.90 13.77
N VAL A 117 3.46 -8.07 13.15
CA VAL A 117 4.45 -9.13 13.17
C VAL A 117 4.80 -9.36 11.70
N ASP A 118 5.89 -8.74 11.25
CA ASP A 118 6.42 -9.01 9.91
C ASP A 118 6.84 -10.48 9.94
N CYS A 119 6.21 -11.36 9.15
CA CYS A 119 6.36 -12.83 9.20
C CYS A 119 5.52 -13.55 10.28
N SER A 120 4.21 -13.30 10.30
CA SER A 120 3.28 -14.03 11.18
C SER A 120 3.27 -15.54 10.93
N ALA A 121 3.48 -16.00 9.70
CA ALA A 121 3.60 -17.43 9.38
C ALA A 121 4.84 -18.05 10.05
N GLU A 122 5.98 -17.38 10.02
CA GLU A 122 7.24 -17.81 10.61
C GLU A 122 7.17 -17.81 12.13
N LEU A 123 6.48 -16.83 12.73
CA LEU A 123 6.18 -16.84 14.16
C LEU A 123 5.44 -18.12 14.56
N LEU A 124 4.40 -18.46 13.80
CA LEU A 124 3.58 -19.64 14.03
C LEU A 124 4.38 -20.94 13.84
N LEU A 125 5.12 -21.06 12.73
CA LEU A 125 5.96 -22.21 12.41
C LEU A 125 7.12 -22.38 13.39
N GLY A 126 7.71 -21.27 13.82
CA GLY A 126 8.76 -21.31 14.80
C GLY A 126 8.23 -21.84 16.14
N LEU A 127 7.08 -21.36 16.62
CA LEU A 127 6.56 -21.76 17.93
C LEU A 127 6.25 -23.26 17.92
N GLU A 128 5.86 -23.79 16.76
CA GLU A 128 5.78 -25.23 16.50
C GLU A 128 7.16 -25.92 16.55
N HIS A 129 8.22 -25.31 16.00
CA HIS A 129 9.57 -25.87 16.00
C HIS A 129 10.22 -26.02 17.39
N LEU A 130 9.90 -25.14 18.35
CA LEU A 130 10.34 -25.28 19.75
C LEU A 130 10.00 -26.66 20.34
N ARG A 131 8.91 -27.27 19.88
CA ARG A 131 8.50 -28.61 20.31
C ARG A 131 9.45 -29.70 19.81
N SER A 132 9.96 -29.55 18.59
CA SER A 132 10.79 -30.55 17.94
C SER A 132 12.21 -30.57 18.52
N SER A 133 12.66 -29.47 19.12
CA SER A 133 13.93 -29.39 19.82
C SER A 133 13.82 -29.97 21.23
N LYS A 134 13.96 -31.30 21.35
CA LYS A 134 14.01 -32.01 22.66
C LYS A 134 15.07 -31.44 23.62
N VAL A 135 16.16 -30.88 23.07
CA VAL A 135 17.28 -30.29 23.83
C VAL A 135 16.88 -28.97 24.49
N GLU A 136 15.96 -28.21 23.89
CA GLU A 136 15.56 -26.92 24.44
C GLU A 136 14.49 -27.10 25.53
N LEU A 137 13.52 -27.99 25.35
CA LEU A 137 12.47 -28.25 26.36
C LEU A 137 13.01 -28.87 27.66
N SER A 138 14.12 -29.60 27.62
CA SER A 138 14.73 -30.17 28.83
C SER A 138 15.32 -29.10 29.76
N LEU A 139 15.69 -27.93 29.23
CA LEU A 139 16.19 -26.79 30.04
C LEU A 139 15.09 -26.11 30.87
N PHE A 140 13.81 -26.30 30.53
CA PHE A 140 12.70 -25.57 31.16
C PHE A 140 12.01 -26.29 32.31
N GLY A 141 12.54 -27.45 32.72
CA GLY A 141 11.85 -28.33 33.65
C GLY A 141 10.62 -28.94 33.00
N ARG A 142 10.41 -30.24 33.19
CA ARG A 142 9.30 -30.97 32.58
C ARG A 142 7.97 -30.38 33.09
N SER A 143 7.34 -29.49 32.32
CA SER A 143 5.89 -29.29 32.39
C SER A 143 5.25 -30.23 31.37
N PRO A 144 4.99 -31.51 31.71
CA PRO A 144 4.35 -32.44 30.79
C PRO A 144 3.00 -31.85 30.35
N GLY A 145 2.82 -31.66 29.04
CA GLY A 145 1.56 -31.22 28.46
C GLY A 145 1.54 -29.86 27.79
N LEU A 146 2.59 -29.04 27.91
CA LEU A 146 2.63 -27.75 27.20
C LEU A 146 2.73 -27.95 25.68
N SER A 147 1.71 -27.54 24.95
CA SER A 147 1.72 -27.58 23.48
C SER A 147 2.15 -26.24 22.89
N ALA A 148 2.75 -26.26 21.68
CA ALA A 148 3.03 -25.04 20.93
C ALA A 148 1.77 -24.18 20.70
N LEU A 149 0.61 -24.83 20.58
CA LEU A 149 -0.69 -24.15 20.45
C LEU A 149 -1.02 -23.33 21.70
N ASP A 150 -0.67 -23.81 22.90
CA ASP A 150 -0.93 -23.07 24.14
C ASP A 150 -0.04 -21.82 24.22
N LEU A 151 1.22 -21.91 23.80
CA LEU A 151 2.12 -20.76 23.71
C LEU A 151 1.64 -19.73 22.68
N ILE A 152 1.15 -20.18 21.53
CA ILE A 152 0.60 -19.27 20.52
C ILE A 152 -0.68 -18.61 21.04
N ARG A 153 -1.63 -19.37 21.59
CA ARG A 153 -2.86 -18.82 22.18
C ARG A 153 -2.54 -17.81 23.28
N HIS A 154 -1.54 -18.11 24.11
CA HIS A 154 -1.05 -17.21 25.13
C HIS A 154 -0.49 -15.92 24.55
N PHE A 155 0.38 -16.03 23.55
CA PHE A 155 0.91 -14.87 22.84
C PHE A 155 -0.22 -14.01 22.24
N LEU A 156 -1.22 -14.62 21.60
CA LEU A 156 -2.34 -13.89 20.99
C LEU A 156 -3.33 -13.32 21.99
N LYS A 157 -3.43 -13.93 23.17
CA LYS A 157 -4.14 -13.35 24.33
C LYS A 157 -3.43 -12.08 24.81
N ARG A 158 -2.10 -12.08 24.87
CA ARG A 158 -1.29 -10.91 25.26
C ARG A 158 -1.22 -9.84 24.17
N CYS A 159 -1.24 -10.26 22.91
CA CYS A 159 -1.04 -9.41 21.75
C CYS A 159 -2.23 -9.51 20.78
N PRO A 160 -3.43 -9.05 21.17
CA PRO A 160 -4.65 -9.24 20.38
C PRO A 160 -4.59 -8.57 19.00
N ASN A 161 -3.71 -7.58 18.82
CA ASN A 161 -3.53 -6.85 17.56
C ASN A 161 -2.34 -7.37 16.74
N ALA A 162 -1.56 -8.35 17.24
CA ALA A 162 -0.33 -8.79 16.57
C ALA A 162 -0.59 -9.47 15.22
N LEU A 163 -1.79 -10.04 15.02
CA LEU A 163 -2.18 -10.76 13.82
C LEU A 163 -3.29 -10.02 13.05
N MET A 164 -3.28 -8.68 13.05
CA MET A 164 -4.09 -7.91 12.10
C MET A 164 -3.73 -8.25 10.66
N ASP A 165 -2.46 -8.57 10.42
CA ASP A 165 -1.91 -9.06 9.16
C ASP A 165 -1.49 -10.52 9.30
N LEU A 166 -2.25 -11.43 8.68
CA LEU A 166 -1.96 -12.86 8.68
C LEU A 166 -1.50 -13.30 7.29
N GLU A 167 -0.30 -13.87 7.20
CA GLU A 167 0.14 -14.59 6.02
C GLU A 167 -0.09 -16.09 6.22
N MET A 168 -0.86 -16.71 5.32
CA MET A 168 -1.09 -18.14 5.29
C MET A 168 -0.30 -18.75 4.14
N SER A 169 0.81 -19.41 4.47
CA SER A 169 1.62 -20.15 3.49
C SER A 169 1.12 -21.58 3.30
N ASN A 170 1.54 -22.24 2.21
CA ASN A 170 1.18 -23.64 1.98
C ASN A 170 1.59 -24.58 3.15
N LYS A 171 2.69 -24.27 3.86
CA LYS A 171 3.10 -25.01 5.07
C LYS A 171 2.04 -24.94 6.16
N LEU A 172 1.43 -23.76 6.36
CA LEU A 172 0.40 -23.55 7.36
C LEU A 172 -0.91 -24.27 7.00
N PHE A 173 -1.31 -24.29 5.72
CA PHE A 173 -2.48 -25.05 5.26
C PHE A 173 -2.29 -26.56 5.41
N ASN A 174 -1.09 -27.06 5.16
CA ASN A 174 -0.81 -28.50 5.21
C ASN A 174 -0.63 -29.05 6.63
N SER A 175 -0.38 -28.21 7.63
CA SER A 175 -0.36 -28.63 9.04
C SER A 175 -1.76 -28.51 9.65
N PRO A 176 -2.46 -29.63 9.98
CA PRO A 176 -3.83 -29.56 10.52
C PRO A 176 -3.92 -28.79 11.84
N LYS A 177 -2.87 -28.85 12.67
CA LYS A 177 -2.79 -28.15 13.95
C LYS A 177 -2.66 -26.64 13.76
N MET A 178 -1.75 -26.23 12.87
CA MET A 178 -1.51 -24.80 12.58
C MET A 178 -2.66 -24.18 11.82
N PHE A 179 -3.27 -24.93 10.90
CA PHE A 179 -4.48 -24.49 10.20
C PHE A 179 -5.64 -24.26 11.18
N ARG A 180 -5.91 -25.21 12.09
CA ARG A 180 -6.94 -25.03 13.14
C ARG A 180 -6.68 -23.79 13.98
N LEU A 181 -5.43 -23.57 14.36
CA LEU A 181 -5.05 -22.38 15.10
C LEU A 181 -5.28 -21.10 14.31
N ALA A 182 -4.93 -21.08 13.02
CA ALA A 182 -5.22 -19.93 12.17
C ALA A 182 -6.73 -19.64 12.12
N LEU A 183 -7.59 -20.66 12.05
CA LEU A 183 -9.04 -20.48 12.13
C LEU A 183 -9.49 -19.78 13.43
N GLU A 184 -8.83 -20.03 14.56
CA GLU A 184 -9.13 -19.35 15.84
C GLU A 184 -8.79 -17.85 15.80
N VAL A 185 -7.85 -17.45 14.94
CA VAL A 185 -7.35 -16.06 14.85
C VAL A 185 -8.06 -15.26 13.76
N LEU A 186 -8.45 -15.91 12.66
CA LEU A 186 -9.05 -15.27 11.49
C LEU A 186 -10.20 -14.28 11.79
N PRO A 187 -11.05 -14.46 12.82
CA PRO A 187 -12.04 -13.45 13.20
C PRO A 187 -11.47 -12.06 13.57
N ARG A 188 -10.16 -11.96 13.85
CA ARG A 188 -9.46 -10.71 14.22
C ARG A 188 -8.60 -10.15 13.10
N VAL A 189 -8.41 -10.90 12.02
CA VAL A 189 -7.54 -10.53 10.91
C VAL A 189 -8.21 -9.46 10.06
N THR A 190 -7.50 -8.38 9.77
CA THR A 190 -7.96 -7.31 8.87
C THR A 190 -7.32 -7.41 7.49
N ASN A 191 -6.13 -7.99 7.37
CA ASN A 191 -5.49 -8.24 6.08
C ASN A 191 -5.01 -9.69 6.06
N LEU A 192 -5.55 -10.46 5.12
CA LEU A 192 -5.20 -11.86 4.93
C LEU A 192 -4.39 -11.98 3.64
N SER A 193 -3.16 -12.46 3.75
CA SER A 193 -2.32 -12.82 2.60
C SER A 193 -2.24 -14.33 2.51
N VAL A 194 -2.44 -14.89 1.32
CA VAL A 194 -2.27 -16.31 1.05
C VAL A 194 -1.12 -16.45 0.08
N ARG A 195 -0.02 -17.04 0.55
CA ARG A 195 1.22 -17.12 -0.20
C ARG A 195 1.55 -18.55 -0.56
N GLY A 196 1.57 -18.84 -1.85
CA GLY A 196 2.02 -20.11 -2.37
C GLY A 196 3.51 -20.29 -2.43
N ASP A 197 3.86 -21.55 -2.63
CA ASP A 197 5.23 -21.94 -2.92
C ASP A 197 5.50 -21.64 -4.40
N CYS A 198 6.73 -21.26 -4.74
CA CYS A 198 7.12 -21.09 -6.13
C CYS A 198 7.15 -22.44 -6.89
N ASP A 199 7.15 -23.56 -6.17
CA ASP A 199 6.98 -24.89 -6.72
C ASP A 199 5.54 -25.12 -7.22
N ARG A 200 5.35 -25.09 -8.54
CA ARG A 200 4.06 -25.32 -9.20
C ARG A 200 3.39 -26.66 -8.88
N ARG A 201 4.13 -27.62 -8.32
CA ARG A 201 3.57 -28.92 -7.90
C ARG A 201 2.80 -28.84 -6.60
N LYS A 202 2.99 -27.76 -5.83
CA LYS A 202 2.42 -27.56 -4.51
C LYS A 202 1.16 -26.71 -4.61
N VAL A 203 0.04 -27.40 -4.66
CA VAL A 203 -1.26 -26.80 -4.93
C VAL A 203 -2.05 -26.57 -3.65
N PHE A 204 -2.80 -25.48 -3.55
CA PHE A 204 -3.64 -25.19 -2.39
C PHE A 204 -4.93 -26.00 -2.40
N PRO A 205 -5.29 -26.61 -1.26
CA PRO A 205 -6.60 -27.23 -1.08
C PRO A 205 -7.68 -26.15 -0.99
N ALA A 206 -8.53 -26.06 -2.02
CA ALA A 206 -9.59 -25.06 -2.09
C ALA A 206 -10.56 -25.17 -0.89
N SER A 207 -10.85 -26.39 -0.44
CA SER A 207 -11.67 -26.68 0.74
C SER A 207 -11.18 -25.97 2.01
N LYS A 208 -9.88 -26.06 2.34
CA LYS A 208 -9.31 -25.37 3.51
C LYS A 208 -9.32 -23.86 3.32
N PHE A 209 -9.11 -23.38 2.10
CA PHE A 209 -9.19 -21.95 1.87
C PHE A 209 -10.62 -21.41 2.04
N LYS A 210 -11.63 -22.17 1.60
CA LYS A 210 -13.04 -21.86 1.89
C LYS A 210 -13.31 -21.79 3.40
N GLN A 211 -12.80 -22.77 4.16
CA GLN A 211 -12.92 -22.78 5.63
C GLN A 211 -12.24 -21.57 6.27
N ALA A 212 -11.07 -21.16 5.77
CA ALA A 212 -10.37 -19.97 6.26
C ALA A 212 -11.20 -18.70 6.02
N LEU A 213 -11.73 -18.51 4.81
CA LEU A 213 -12.57 -17.35 4.52
C LEU A 213 -13.91 -17.35 5.27
N ALA A 214 -14.48 -18.52 5.54
CA ALA A 214 -15.67 -18.65 6.39
C ALA A 214 -15.39 -18.39 7.87
N ALA A 215 -14.16 -18.63 8.34
CA ALA A 215 -13.73 -18.26 9.69
C ALA A 215 -13.31 -16.79 9.81
N ALA A 216 -12.97 -16.14 8.69
CA ALA A 216 -12.59 -14.75 8.67
C ALA A 216 -13.79 -13.83 8.95
N SER A 217 -13.52 -12.76 9.69
CA SER A 217 -14.52 -11.78 10.08
C SER A 217 -14.94 -10.88 8.92
N ASN A 218 -16.14 -10.30 9.04
CA ASN A 218 -16.60 -9.18 8.20
C ASN A 218 -15.69 -7.94 8.29
N ASN A 219 -14.76 -7.91 9.25
CA ASN A 219 -13.75 -6.87 9.39
C ASN A 219 -12.57 -7.03 8.41
N LEU A 220 -12.48 -8.13 7.66
CA LEU A 220 -11.43 -8.32 6.66
C LEU A 220 -11.48 -7.18 5.64
N GLN A 221 -10.43 -6.35 5.59
CA GLN A 221 -10.31 -5.20 4.70
C GLN A 221 -9.57 -5.55 3.41
N SER A 222 -8.50 -6.35 3.50
CA SER A 222 -7.70 -6.75 2.34
C SER A 222 -7.52 -8.27 2.29
N LEU A 223 -7.64 -8.82 1.09
CA LEU A 223 -7.29 -10.19 0.75
C LEU A 223 -6.21 -10.16 -0.34
N THR A 224 -5.05 -10.74 -0.06
CA THR A 224 -3.94 -10.84 -1.00
C THR A 224 -3.70 -12.29 -1.37
N PHE A 225 -3.51 -12.54 -2.65
CA PHE A 225 -3.08 -13.80 -3.22
C PHE A 225 -1.70 -13.61 -3.80
N ASP A 226 -0.74 -14.46 -3.41
CA ASP A 226 0.61 -14.41 -3.92
C ASP A 226 1.06 -15.81 -4.33
N PHE A 227 1.46 -16.03 -5.58
CA PHE A 227 1.90 -17.33 -6.12
C PHE A 227 0.87 -18.47 -5.98
N LEU A 228 -0.39 -18.27 -6.42
CA LEU A 228 -1.42 -19.28 -6.21
C LEU A 228 -1.70 -20.20 -7.41
N LEU A 229 -1.83 -21.48 -7.05
CA LEU A 229 -2.37 -22.57 -7.85
C LEU A 229 -3.37 -23.32 -6.95
N PHE A 230 -4.62 -23.44 -7.40
CA PHE A 230 -5.65 -24.24 -6.73
C PHE A 230 -5.73 -25.63 -7.34
N ARG A 231 -5.95 -26.64 -6.50
CA ARG A 231 -6.11 -28.01 -6.98
C ARG A 231 -7.58 -28.14 -7.26
N HIS A 232 -7.91 -28.57 -8.48
CA HIS A 232 -9.24 -29.11 -8.70
C HIS A 232 -9.36 -30.34 -7.79
N GLU A 233 -10.04 -30.18 -6.66
CA GLU A 233 -10.47 -31.33 -5.87
C GLU A 233 -11.52 -32.01 -6.76
N GLU A 234 -11.19 -33.18 -7.32
CA GLU A 234 -12.18 -34.04 -7.96
C GLU A 234 -13.29 -34.29 -6.93
N ALA A 235 -14.55 -34.27 -7.36
CA ALA A 235 -15.73 -34.24 -6.51
C ALA A 235 -15.94 -35.48 -5.61
N ASP A 236 -14.94 -36.36 -5.50
CA ASP A 236 -15.04 -37.70 -4.95
C ASP A 236 -15.06 -37.76 -3.41
N ASP A 237 -14.74 -36.67 -2.70
CA ASP A 237 -14.84 -36.59 -1.23
C ASP A 237 -16.09 -35.80 -0.76
N ALA A 238 -17.09 -35.62 -1.63
CA ALA A 238 -18.35 -34.95 -1.30
C ALA A 238 -19.22 -35.78 -0.34
N ASN A 239 -18.79 -35.89 0.93
CA ASN A 239 -19.57 -36.41 2.06
C ASN A 239 -20.79 -35.53 2.43
N GLY A 240 -21.39 -34.82 1.47
CA GLY A 240 -22.61 -34.03 1.65
C GLY A 240 -22.50 -32.89 2.68
N ALA A 241 -21.30 -32.54 3.13
CA ALA A 241 -21.12 -31.45 4.08
C ALA A 241 -21.59 -30.13 3.44
N PRO A 242 -22.48 -29.36 4.09
CA PRO A 242 -22.97 -28.10 3.54
C PRO A 242 -21.79 -27.16 3.27
N GLU A 243 -21.81 -26.51 2.10
CA GLU A 243 -20.76 -25.58 1.71
C GLU A 243 -20.68 -24.45 2.75
N PRO A 244 -19.49 -24.13 3.31
CA PRO A 244 -19.38 -23.14 4.36
C PRO A 244 -19.81 -21.76 3.86
N VAL A 245 -20.76 -21.14 4.56
CA VAL A 245 -21.25 -19.79 4.24
C VAL A 245 -20.11 -18.80 4.44
N MET A 246 -19.74 -18.09 3.39
CA MET A 246 -18.69 -17.09 3.42
C MET A 246 -19.17 -15.85 4.18
N THR A 247 -18.52 -15.55 5.30
CA THR A 247 -18.77 -14.33 6.08
C THR A 247 -17.88 -13.18 5.64
N ALA A 248 -16.63 -13.46 5.25
CA ALA A 248 -15.67 -12.46 4.85
C ALA A 248 -16.15 -11.60 3.68
N ARG A 249 -15.91 -10.29 3.78
CA ARG A 249 -16.28 -9.27 2.79
C ARG A 249 -15.12 -8.29 2.58
N PRO A 250 -14.03 -8.73 1.92
CA PRO A 250 -12.87 -7.87 1.70
C PRO A 250 -13.26 -6.65 0.87
N LYS A 251 -12.70 -5.49 1.21
CA LYS A 251 -12.84 -4.26 0.42
C LYS A 251 -11.76 -4.14 -0.65
N ARG A 252 -10.62 -4.78 -0.44
CA ARG A 252 -9.47 -4.77 -1.36
C ARG A 252 -9.06 -6.18 -1.69
N LEU A 253 -8.84 -6.43 -2.97
CA LEU A 253 -8.39 -7.72 -3.49
C LEU A 253 -7.10 -7.52 -4.28
N HIS A 254 -6.04 -8.18 -3.86
CA HIS A 254 -4.73 -8.12 -4.49
C HIS A 254 -4.41 -9.50 -5.05
N ILE A 255 -4.20 -9.61 -6.35
CA ILE A 255 -3.85 -10.87 -7.02
C ILE A 255 -2.45 -10.74 -7.59
N ARG A 256 -1.50 -11.41 -6.95
CA ARG A 256 -0.08 -11.48 -7.33
C ARG A 256 0.22 -12.89 -7.81
N LYS A 257 0.61 -13.04 -9.08
CA LYS A 257 1.12 -14.30 -9.64
C LYS A 257 0.16 -15.48 -9.45
N MET A 258 -1.04 -15.36 -10.01
CA MET A 258 -2.00 -16.45 -10.06
C MET A 258 -1.97 -17.09 -11.44
N PHE A 259 -1.85 -18.42 -11.49
CA PHE A 259 -1.64 -19.15 -12.74
C PHE A 259 -2.87 -19.90 -13.24
N ASP A 260 -3.76 -20.33 -12.35
CA ASP A 260 -4.94 -21.12 -12.69
C ASP A 260 -6.16 -20.64 -11.90
N PRO A 261 -7.23 -20.14 -12.55
CA PRO A 261 -8.46 -19.74 -11.90
C PRO A 261 -9.45 -20.88 -11.65
N SER A 262 -9.14 -22.11 -12.10
CA SER A 262 -10.07 -23.23 -12.02
C SER A 262 -10.55 -23.44 -10.59
N GLY A 263 -11.87 -23.48 -10.41
CA GLY A 263 -12.49 -23.60 -9.09
C GLY A 263 -12.48 -22.34 -8.23
N CYS A 264 -12.17 -21.15 -8.78
CA CYS A 264 -12.21 -19.87 -8.05
C CYS A 264 -13.55 -19.13 -8.15
N GLU A 265 -14.56 -19.68 -8.81
CA GLU A 265 -15.88 -19.00 -8.95
C GLU A 265 -16.49 -18.61 -7.60
N TRP A 266 -16.40 -19.50 -6.61
CA TRP A 266 -16.90 -19.23 -5.27
C TRP A 266 -16.18 -18.04 -4.62
N LEU A 267 -14.89 -17.87 -4.90
CA LEU A 267 -14.08 -16.79 -4.36
C LEU A 267 -14.52 -15.45 -4.96
N TRP A 268 -14.81 -15.43 -6.25
CA TRP A 268 -15.33 -14.25 -6.94
C TRP A 268 -16.67 -13.80 -6.37
N ARG A 269 -17.57 -14.75 -6.08
CA ARG A 269 -18.86 -14.47 -5.41
C ARG A 269 -18.67 -13.88 -4.00
N ALA A 270 -17.67 -14.35 -3.26
CA ALA A 270 -17.33 -13.81 -1.94
C ALA A 270 -16.77 -12.37 -2.01
N CYS A 271 -16.24 -11.96 -3.16
CA CYS A 271 -15.64 -10.65 -3.39
C CYS A 271 -16.64 -9.56 -3.81
N GLY A 272 -17.95 -9.73 -3.60
CA GLY A 272 -18.95 -8.77 -4.08
C GLY A 272 -18.92 -7.36 -3.45
N GLN A 273 -18.18 -7.20 -2.34
CA GLN A 273 -17.96 -5.93 -1.65
C GLN A 273 -16.57 -5.32 -1.93
N VAL A 274 -15.78 -5.93 -2.80
CA VAL A 274 -14.47 -5.38 -3.19
C VAL A 274 -14.69 -4.07 -3.94
N GLN A 275 -13.99 -3.03 -3.48
CA GLN A 275 -13.97 -1.68 -4.03
C GLN A 275 -12.71 -1.44 -4.86
N GLU A 276 -11.60 -2.07 -4.47
CA GLU A 276 -10.28 -1.94 -5.11
C GLU A 276 -9.73 -3.31 -5.51
N LEU A 277 -9.36 -3.44 -6.78
CA LEU A 277 -8.76 -4.64 -7.35
C LEU A 277 -7.36 -4.33 -7.87
N GLU A 278 -6.37 -5.03 -7.35
CA GLU A 278 -4.97 -4.90 -7.78
C GLU A 278 -4.48 -6.20 -8.43
N LEU A 279 -4.01 -6.12 -9.67
CA LEU A 279 -3.61 -7.26 -10.49
C LEU A 279 -2.11 -7.20 -10.84
N HIS A 280 -1.37 -8.26 -10.53
CA HIS A 280 0.06 -8.40 -10.84
C HIS A 280 0.36 -9.75 -11.44
N ASP A 281 1.03 -9.74 -12.60
CA ASP A 281 1.73 -10.91 -13.14
C ASP A 281 0.86 -12.19 -13.19
N ILE A 282 -0.40 -12.07 -13.60
CA ILE A 282 -1.37 -13.19 -13.66
C ILE A 282 -1.44 -13.82 -15.05
N SER A 283 -1.84 -15.09 -15.11
CA SER A 283 -2.03 -15.80 -16.39
C SER A 283 -3.26 -15.30 -17.15
N GLU A 284 -3.33 -15.65 -18.43
CA GLU A 284 -4.45 -15.28 -19.30
C GLU A 284 -5.78 -15.89 -18.84
N GLN A 285 -5.78 -17.12 -18.34
CA GLN A 285 -6.98 -17.75 -17.81
C GLN A 285 -7.50 -16.96 -16.60
N VAL A 286 -6.61 -16.53 -15.70
CA VAL A 286 -7.00 -15.72 -14.53
C VAL A 286 -7.57 -14.39 -14.97
N TYR A 287 -6.99 -13.74 -15.99
CA TYR A 287 -7.56 -12.52 -16.57
C TYR A 287 -9.03 -12.69 -17.00
N VAL A 288 -9.31 -13.73 -17.77
CA VAL A 288 -10.66 -14.01 -18.26
C VAL A 288 -11.60 -14.27 -17.08
N SER A 289 -11.17 -15.06 -16.10
CA SER A 289 -11.97 -15.37 -14.91
C SER A 289 -12.27 -14.13 -14.06
N VAL A 290 -11.28 -13.27 -13.84
CA VAL A 290 -11.46 -12.00 -13.12
C VAL A 290 -12.38 -11.06 -13.90
N ALA A 291 -12.25 -10.97 -15.22
CA ALA A 291 -13.14 -10.16 -16.05
C ALA A 291 -14.61 -10.59 -15.94
N ILE A 292 -14.88 -11.89 -15.95
CA ILE A 292 -16.22 -12.46 -15.70
C ILE A 292 -16.69 -12.10 -14.29
N ALA A 293 -15.83 -12.31 -13.29
CA ALA A 293 -16.12 -11.98 -11.90
C ALA A 293 -16.49 -10.51 -11.68
N ILE A 294 -15.83 -9.58 -12.36
CA ILE A 294 -16.13 -8.14 -12.28
C ILE A 294 -17.56 -7.87 -12.74
N ARG A 295 -17.98 -8.51 -13.85
CA ARG A 295 -19.33 -8.32 -14.40
C ARG A 295 -20.41 -8.93 -13.52
N GLU A 296 -20.15 -10.13 -13.00
CA GLU A 296 -21.18 -10.95 -12.36
C GLU A 296 -21.27 -10.76 -10.84
N SER A 297 -20.13 -10.54 -10.18
CA SER A 297 -20.05 -10.63 -8.72
C SER A 297 -19.53 -9.35 -8.05
N MET A 298 -18.55 -8.64 -8.63
CA MET A 298 -17.89 -7.50 -7.98
C MET A 298 -18.60 -6.16 -8.23
N SER A 299 -19.88 -6.08 -7.89
CA SER A 299 -20.70 -4.89 -8.15
C SER A 299 -20.25 -3.62 -7.42
N SER A 300 -19.40 -3.71 -6.40
CA SER A 300 -18.92 -2.55 -5.63
C SER A 300 -17.58 -2.00 -6.14
N LEU A 301 -17.01 -2.63 -7.16
CA LEU A 301 -15.67 -2.34 -7.65
C LEU A 301 -15.66 -1.01 -8.42
N ASP A 302 -14.83 -0.07 -7.98
CA ASP A 302 -14.68 1.24 -8.62
C ASP A 302 -13.21 1.63 -8.89
N THR A 303 -12.26 0.87 -8.36
CA THR A 303 -10.83 1.13 -8.51
C THR A 303 -10.12 -0.11 -9.03
N VAL A 304 -9.32 0.05 -10.08
CA VAL A 304 -8.46 -1.02 -10.61
C VAL A 304 -7.02 -0.55 -10.74
N ILE A 305 -6.10 -1.40 -10.28
CA ILE A 305 -4.65 -1.17 -10.30
C ILE A 305 -4.00 -2.33 -11.05
N PHE A 306 -3.21 -2.02 -12.07
CA PHE A 306 -2.49 -2.98 -12.90
C PHE A 306 -0.98 -2.83 -12.69
N GLY A 307 -0.35 -3.84 -12.10
CA GLY A 307 1.09 -3.87 -11.84
C GLY A 307 1.55 -2.97 -10.68
N ASP A 308 2.64 -3.37 -10.02
CA ASP A 308 3.27 -2.62 -8.93
C ASP A 308 4.22 -1.56 -9.52
N GLN A 309 4.41 -0.47 -8.80
CA GLN A 309 5.50 0.47 -9.04
C GLN A 309 6.87 -0.09 -8.61
N ARG A 310 6.90 -1.16 -7.82
CA ARG A 310 8.14 -1.76 -7.32
C ARG A 310 8.71 -2.73 -8.34
N GLU A 311 9.88 -2.35 -8.86
CA GLU A 311 10.68 -3.02 -9.89
C GLU A 311 10.80 -4.55 -9.68
N SER A 312 9.93 -5.33 -10.34
CA SER A 312 10.21 -6.75 -10.56
C SER A 312 10.87 -6.90 -11.93
N MET A 313 12.19 -7.10 -11.93
CA MET A 313 12.95 -7.48 -13.11
C MET A 313 12.46 -8.87 -13.60
N GLY A 314 11.64 -8.91 -14.66
CA GLY A 314 11.31 -10.15 -15.37
C GLY A 314 9.89 -10.72 -15.23
N GLY A 315 8.89 -9.94 -14.81
CA GLY A 315 7.48 -10.37 -14.79
C GLY A 315 6.79 -10.36 -16.16
N TYR A 316 5.67 -11.09 -16.29
CA TYR A 316 4.78 -11.01 -17.45
C TYR A 316 4.17 -9.60 -17.53
N HIS A 317 4.44 -8.90 -18.63
CA HIS A 317 3.81 -7.60 -18.89
C HIS A 317 2.33 -7.80 -19.24
N LEU A 318 1.49 -6.95 -18.65
CA LEU A 318 0.09 -6.86 -19.04
C LEU A 318 0.06 -6.01 -20.31
N ASN A 319 -0.27 -6.65 -21.44
CA ASN A 319 -0.40 -5.93 -22.69
C ASN A 319 -1.69 -5.09 -22.71
N ASP A 320 -1.76 -4.16 -23.66
CA ASP A 320 -2.87 -3.22 -23.80
C ASP A 320 -4.23 -3.91 -23.90
N GLU A 321 -4.32 -5.01 -24.66
CA GLU A 321 -5.55 -5.79 -24.83
C GLU A 321 -6.08 -6.38 -23.51
N LYS A 322 -5.20 -6.91 -22.65
CA LYS A 322 -5.59 -7.47 -21.36
C LYS A 322 -6.08 -6.40 -20.39
N VAL A 323 -5.37 -5.26 -20.33
CA VAL A 323 -5.78 -4.11 -19.52
C VAL A 323 -7.13 -3.58 -20.00
N MET A 324 -7.28 -3.39 -21.31
CA MET A 324 -8.50 -2.97 -21.98
C MET A 324 -9.68 -3.87 -21.63
N PHE A 325 -9.48 -5.19 -21.69
CA PHE A 325 -10.53 -6.17 -21.43
C PHE A 325 -11.09 -6.05 -20.02
N ILE A 326 -10.24 -5.86 -19.01
CA ILE A 326 -10.66 -5.63 -17.63
C ILE A 326 -11.39 -4.30 -17.47
N ILE A 327 -10.85 -3.21 -18.05
CA ILE A 327 -11.49 -1.88 -17.98
C ILE A 327 -12.91 -1.94 -18.58
N LYS A 328 -13.10 -2.65 -19.69
CA LYS A 328 -14.43 -2.82 -20.31
C LYS A 328 -15.45 -3.54 -19.41
N CYS A 329 -14.99 -4.31 -18.43
CA CYS A 329 -15.87 -5.09 -17.55
C CYS A 329 -16.46 -4.27 -16.39
N GLY A 330 -15.96 -3.05 -16.12
CA GLY A 330 -16.48 -2.19 -15.05
C GLY A 330 -17.95 -1.83 -15.29
N THR A 331 -18.87 -2.42 -14.52
CA THR A 331 -20.32 -2.29 -14.75
C THR A 331 -20.89 -0.97 -14.26
N LYS A 332 -20.32 -0.38 -13.19
CA LYS A 332 -20.69 0.93 -12.65
C LYS A 332 -19.79 2.07 -13.12
N GLY A 333 -18.84 1.74 -13.99
CA GLY A 333 -17.71 2.59 -14.32
C GLY A 333 -16.62 2.62 -13.27
N TRP A 334 -15.49 3.18 -13.66
CA TRP A 334 -14.31 3.29 -12.81
C TRP A 334 -14.25 4.69 -12.24
N LYS A 335 -14.00 4.77 -10.94
CA LYS A 335 -13.57 5.98 -10.26
C LYS A 335 -12.07 6.20 -10.46
N ALA A 336 -11.28 5.13 -10.39
CA ALA A 336 -9.83 5.20 -10.50
C ALA A 336 -9.25 4.05 -11.32
N ILE A 337 -8.36 4.39 -12.26
CA ILE A 337 -7.61 3.44 -13.09
C ILE A 337 -6.12 3.76 -12.96
N HIS A 338 -5.35 2.80 -12.44
CA HIS A 338 -3.92 2.93 -12.28
C HIS A 338 -3.19 1.82 -13.04
N CYS A 339 -2.30 2.18 -13.96
CA CYS A 339 -1.43 1.28 -14.71
C CYS A 339 0.02 1.57 -14.33
N GLY A 340 0.62 0.69 -13.54
CA GLY A 340 2.04 0.72 -13.18
C GLY A 340 2.96 0.27 -14.31
N SER A 341 4.25 0.12 -14.02
CA SER A 341 5.31 -0.12 -15.03
C SER A 341 5.18 -1.48 -15.74
N LEU A 342 4.49 -2.43 -15.12
CA LEU A 342 4.23 -3.75 -15.69
C LEU A 342 3.02 -3.79 -16.62
N ALA A 343 2.19 -2.74 -16.65
CA ALA A 343 1.00 -2.67 -17.47
C ALA A 343 1.17 -1.66 -18.61
N ARG A 344 0.95 -2.12 -19.84
CA ARG A 344 0.95 -1.28 -21.04
C ARG A 344 -0.42 -0.67 -21.22
N PHE A 345 -0.47 0.65 -21.29
CA PHE A 345 -1.69 1.39 -21.59
C PHE A 345 -1.56 1.97 -23.00
N GLY A 346 -2.25 1.39 -23.97
CA GLY A 346 -2.17 1.76 -25.38
C GLY A 346 -3.50 2.24 -25.92
N LEU A 347 -3.64 2.17 -27.26
CA LEU A 347 -4.81 2.66 -27.98
C LEU A 347 -6.07 1.86 -27.67
N HIS A 348 -5.96 0.56 -27.39
CA HIS A 348 -7.11 -0.29 -27.10
C HIS A 348 -7.78 0.11 -25.78
N CYS A 349 -7.03 0.57 -24.78
CA CYS A 349 -7.60 1.06 -23.52
C CYS A 349 -8.43 2.35 -23.67
N VAL A 350 -8.16 3.18 -24.68
CA VAL A 350 -8.75 4.53 -24.79
C VAL A 350 -10.27 4.49 -24.89
N GLN A 351 -10.82 3.65 -25.77
CA GLN A 351 -12.27 3.60 -25.99
C GLN A 351 -13.02 3.11 -24.75
N PRO A 352 -12.60 2.03 -24.06
CA PRO A 352 -13.25 1.62 -22.82
C PRO A 352 -13.12 2.66 -21.71
N VAL A 353 -11.97 3.31 -21.54
CA VAL A 353 -11.83 4.41 -20.56
C VAL A 353 -12.81 5.54 -20.87
N CYS A 354 -12.90 5.98 -22.13
CA CYS A 354 -13.85 7.00 -22.55
C CYS A 354 -15.32 6.58 -22.32
N SER A 355 -15.65 5.30 -22.48
CA SER A 355 -16.99 4.79 -22.17
C SER A 355 -17.36 4.89 -20.68
N GLN A 356 -16.35 4.96 -19.80
CA GLN A 356 -16.49 5.07 -18.34
C GLN A 356 -16.22 6.49 -17.81
N ALA A 357 -16.08 7.47 -18.70
CA ALA A 357 -15.63 8.82 -18.38
C ALA A 357 -16.52 9.58 -17.37
N ALA A 358 -17.81 9.24 -17.28
CA ALA A 358 -18.76 9.90 -16.37
C ALA A 358 -18.48 9.67 -14.88
N THR A 359 -17.72 8.63 -14.53
CA THR A 359 -17.34 8.28 -13.15
C THR A 359 -15.87 8.47 -12.86
N LEU A 360 -15.03 8.58 -13.90
CA LEU A 360 -13.58 8.60 -13.77
C LEU A 360 -13.09 9.87 -13.08
N GLU A 361 -12.48 9.70 -11.91
CA GLU A 361 -11.84 10.75 -11.11
C GLU A 361 -10.32 10.70 -11.21
N GLU A 362 -9.73 9.50 -11.35
CA GLU A 362 -8.28 9.32 -11.38
C GLU A 362 -7.85 8.40 -12.52
N LEU A 363 -6.90 8.87 -13.33
CA LEU A 363 -6.19 8.08 -14.32
C LEU A 363 -4.69 8.25 -14.12
N SER A 364 -3.99 7.15 -13.91
CA SER A 364 -2.53 7.12 -13.87
C SER A 364 -2.03 5.98 -14.74
N ALA A 365 -1.10 6.24 -15.67
CA ALA A 365 -0.44 5.22 -16.46
C ALA A 365 1.03 5.60 -16.67
N THR A 366 1.95 4.73 -16.24
CA THR A 366 3.39 5.00 -16.40
C THR A 366 3.89 4.57 -17.77
N ARG A 367 3.46 3.41 -18.27
CA ARG A 367 3.90 2.86 -19.56
C ARG A 367 2.84 3.04 -20.63
N VAL A 368 2.79 4.22 -21.23
CA VAL A 368 1.86 4.53 -22.33
C VAL A 368 2.52 4.30 -23.68
N GLU A 369 1.91 3.50 -24.55
CA GLU A 369 2.48 3.22 -25.88
C GLU A 369 2.16 4.35 -26.87
N VAL A 370 0.94 4.89 -26.80
CA VAL A 370 0.44 5.88 -27.76
C VAL A 370 -0.39 6.95 -27.02
N PRO A 371 0.16 8.16 -26.82
CA PRO A 371 -0.54 9.23 -26.11
C PRO A 371 -1.77 9.83 -26.83
N ILE A 372 -2.01 9.44 -28.09
CA ILE A 372 -3.07 9.97 -28.99
C ILE A 372 -4.47 9.87 -28.36
N GLY A 373 -4.69 8.98 -27.38
CA GLY A 373 -5.98 8.84 -26.70
C GLY A 373 -6.23 9.74 -25.49
N VAL A 374 -5.22 10.41 -24.95
CA VAL A 374 -5.37 11.16 -23.69
C VAL A 374 -6.31 12.35 -23.87
N SER A 375 -6.26 13.03 -25.02
CA SER A 375 -7.17 14.12 -25.36
C SER A 375 -8.63 13.68 -25.36
N ALA A 376 -8.93 12.49 -25.90
CA ALA A 376 -10.28 11.92 -25.84
C ALA A 376 -10.74 11.71 -24.38
N ILE A 377 -9.86 11.19 -23.52
CA ILE A 377 -10.20 10.98 -22.10
C ILE A 377 -10.49 12.31 -21.41
N LEU A 378 -9.65 13.35 -21.62
CA LEU A 378 -9.86 14.69 -21.06
C LEU A 378 -11.16 15.34 -21.56
N LYS A 379 -11.52 15.07 -22.83
CA LYS A 379 -12.72 15.56 -23.48
C LYS A 379 -14.01 14.94 -22.94
N PHE A 380 -13.99 13.68 -22.52
CA PHE A 380 -15.20 13.00 -22.04
C PHE A 380 -15.31 12.94 -20.51
N SER A 381 -14.21 13.07 -19.77
CA SER A 381 -14.19 12.79 -18.31
C SER A 381 -14.45 14.03 -17.48
N SER A 382 -15.72 14.41 -17.28
CA SER A 382 -16.09 15.64 -16.55
C SER A 382 -15.77 15.63 -15.05
N LYS A 383 -15.46 14.47 -14.46
CA LYS A 383 -15.09 14.32 -13.04
C LYS A 383 -13.60 14.11 -12.81
N LEU A 384 -12.79 14.09 -13.88
CA LEU A 384 -11.38 13.76 -13.76
C LEU A 384 -10.65 14.82 -12.93
N ARG A 385 -10.01 14.39 -11.85
CA ARG A 385 -9.23 15.21 -10.92
C ARG A 385 -7.74 14.96 -11.07
N ILE A 386 -7.34 13.74 -11.38
CA ILE A 386 -5.94 13.35 -11.54
C ILE A 386 -5.76 12.69 -12.91
N CYS A 387 -4.87 13.24 -13.74
CA CYS A 387 -4.42 12.63 -14.98
C CYS A 387 -2.88 12.58 -14.98
N LYS A 388 -2.30 11.38 -14.87
CA LYS A 388 -0.86 11.16 -14.85
C LYS A 388 -0.45 10.16 -15.92
N ILE A 389 0.12 10.67 -17.02
CA ILE A 389 0.58 9.92 -18.18
C ILE A 389 2.07 10.22 -18.37
N ILE A 390 2.85 9.98 -17.32
CA ILE A 390 4.32 10.12 -17.32
C ILE A 390 4.91 8.88 -16.69
N ASP A 391 5.95 8.34 -17.31
CA ASP A 391 6.72 7.25 -16.74
C ASP A 391 7.70 7.79 -15.69
N GLU A 392 7.41 7.52 -14.41
CA GLU A 392 8.34 7.81 -13.30
C GLU A 392 9.24 6.62 -12.95
N SER A 393 9.04 5.44 -13.57
CA SER A 393 9.85 4.27 -13.27
C SER A 393 11.28 4.45 -13.79
N VAL A 394 12.28 4.03 -13.01
CA VAL A 394 13.71 4.37 -13.16
C VAL A 394 14.45 3.45 -14.17
N SER A 395 13.77 2.44 -14.71
CA SER A 395 14.45 1.23 -15.21
C SER A 395 14.90 1.22 -16.68
N GLY A 396 15.01 2.38 -17.33
CA GLY A 396 15.97 2.55 -18.44
C GLY A 396 15.42 2.56 -19.87
N ARG A 397 16.17 3.27 -20.73
CA ARG A 397 16.15 3.42 -22.22
C ARG A 397 14.82 3.60 -22.96
N GLY A 398 13.67 3.37 -22.35
CA GLY A 398 12.37 3.71 -22.92
C GLY A 398 12.21 5.22 -22.94
N LEU A 399 11.98 5.80 -24.12
CA LEU A 399 11.55 7.19 -24.22
C LEU A 399 10.23 7.31 -23.46
N ALA A 400 10.19 8.17 -22.44
CA ALA A 400 8.95 8.49 -21.75
C ALA A 400 7.88 8.87 -22.78
N PRO A 401 6.62 8.40 -22.63
CA PRO A 401 5.56 8.68 -23.59
C PRO A 401 5.44 10.18 -23.81
N LYS A 402 5.58 10.63 -25.06
CA LYS A 402 5.45 12.04 -25.41
C LYS A 402 4.14 12.28 -26.16
N MET A 403 3.31 13.18 -25.66
CA MET A 403 2.06 13.60 -26.31
C MET A 403 2.34 14.78 -27.25
N PRO A 404 2.06 14.68 -28.56
CA PRO A 404 2.14 15.83 -29.44
C PRO A 404 1.27 16.99 -28.93
N ALA A 405 1.82 18.20 -28.91
CA ALA A 405 1.10 19.39 -28.45
C ALA A 405 -0.17 19.62 -29.28
N SER A 406 -0.11 19.36 -30.58
CA SER A 406 -1.24 19.45 -31.51
C SER A 406 -2.43 18.57 -31.09
N ASP A 407 -2.18 17.34 -30.64
CA ASP A 407 -3.21 16.41 -30.18
C ASP A 407 -3.90 16.88 -28.89
N PHE A 408 -3.22 17.70 -28.07
CA PHE A 408 -3.76 18.25 -26.82
C PHE A 408 -4.57 19.54 -27.01
N ILE A 409 -4.43 20.28 -28.11
CA ILE A 409 -5.03 21.61 -28.19
C ILE A 409 -6.55 21.57 -28.46
N ASP A 410 -7.09 20.46 -29.01
CA ASP A 410 -8.48 20.34 -29.55
C ASP A 410 -8.93 21.64 -30.24
N TRP A 411 -8.11 22.08 -31.20
CA TRP A 411 -8.31 23.33 -31.92
C TRP A 411 -9.53 23.24 -32.85
N ASP A 412 -10.50 24.14 -32.65
CA ASP A 412 -11.65 24.24 -33.55
C ASP A 412 -11.34 25.22 -34.69
N HIS A 413 -11.12 24.68 -35.89
CA HIS A 413 -10.83 25.47 -37.08
C HIS A 413 -11.96 26.44 -37.47
N LYS A 414 -13.22 26.16 -37.10
CA LYS A 414 -14.36 27.02 -37.44
C LYS A 414 -14.42 28.23 -36.51
N SER A 415 -14.35 28.01 -35.21
CA SER A 415 -14.41 29.10 -34.22
C SER A 415 -13.07 29.80 -34.02
N LYS A 416 -11.97 29.20 -34.47
CA LYS A 416 -10.59 29.65 -34.20
C LYS A 416 -10.33 29.78 -32.70
N THR A 417 -10.86 28.85 -31.91
CA THR A 417 -10.66 28.79 -30.46
C THR A 417 -10.33 27.37 -30.01
N VAL A 418 -9.70 27.25 -28.86
CA VAL A 418 -9.48 25.97 -28.19
C VAL A 418 -10.79 25.51 -27.54
N ARG A 419 -11.16 24.24 -27.72
CA ARG A 419 -12.36 23.69 -27.09
C ARG A 419 -12.07 23.39 -25.62
N PRO A 420 -12.91 23.83 -24.68
CA PRO A 420 -12.69 23.52 -23.28
C PRO A 420 -12.82 22.00 -23.05
N TRP A 421 -11.92 21.44 -22.26
CA TRP A 421 -12.03 20.06 -21.79
C TRP A 421 -13.19 19.86 -20.82
N ALA A 422 -13.79 18.67 -20.79
CA ALA A 422 -14.87 18.37 -19.85
C ALA A 422 -14.38 18.43 -18.39
N CYS A 423 -13.12 18.05 -18.13
CA CYS A 423 -12.48 18.12 -16.81
C CYS A 423 -11.93 19.51 -16.44
N ARG A 424 -12.19 20.56 -17.23
CA ARG A 424 -11.59 21.89 -17.04
C ARG A 424 -11.71 22.41 -15.61
N ASP A 425 -12.87 22.21 -15.00
CA ASP A 425 -13.20 22.71 -13.67
C ASP A 425 -13.03 21.63 -12.58
N THR A 426 -12.54 20.42 -12.89
CA THR A 426 -12.31 19.36 -11.88
C THR A 426 -10.85 18.94 -11.78
N LEU A 427 -10.07 19.15 -12.83
CA LEU A 427 -8.69 18.67 -12.91
C LEU A 427 -7.79 19.42 -11.92
N GLU A 428 -7.20 18.68 -10.98
CA GLU A 428 -6.30 19.19 -9.94
C GLU A 428 -4.83 18.82 -10.22
N THR A 429 -4.59 17.67 -10.86
CA THR A 429 -3.23 17.21 -11.20
C THR A 429 -3.17 16.79 -12.66
N LEU A 430 -2.25 17.39 -13.39
CA LEU A 430 -1.92 17.03 -14.77
C LEU A 430 -0.43 16.74 -14.84
N ALA A 431 -0.09 15.48 -15.13
CA ALA A 431 1.28 15.07 -15.41
C ALA A 431 1.33 14.46 -16.81
N ILE A 432 1.80 15.21 -17.80
CA ILE A 432 1.93 14.78 -19.20
C ILE A 432 3.23 15.34 -19.77
N ASN A 433 3.98 14.50 -20.46
CA ASN A 433 5.16 14.93 -21.20
C ASN A 433 4.76 15.31 -22.63
N PHE A 434 4.90 16.58 -23.01
CA PHE A 434 4.55 17.08 -24.35
C PHE A 434 5.74 17.01 -25.31
N THR A 435 5.49 16.71 -26.59
CA THR A 435 6.45 16.87 -27.68
C THR A 435 5.94 17.85 -28.72
N GLN A 436 6.88 18.51 -29.38
CA GLN A 436 6.62 19.41 -30.49
C GLN A 436 6.53 18.67 -31.83
N ARG A 437 7.24 17.53 -31.96
CA ARG A 437 7.21 16.74 -33.18
C ARG A 437 5.87 16.04 -33.32
N ASP A 438 5.37 16.04 -34.55
CA ASP A 438 4.28 15.16 -34.93
C ASP A 438 4.78 13.70 -34.98
N GLN A 439 3.87 12.79 -35.31
CA GLN A 439 4.20 11.36 -35.40
C GLN A 439 5.16 11.02 -36.54
N HIS A 440 5.33 11.91 -37.53
CA HIS A 440 6.21 11.71 -38.68
C HIS A 440 7.64 12.22 -38.41
N GLY A 441 7.84 12.93 -37.30
CA GLY A 441 9.14 13.45 -36.89
C GLY A 441 9.60 14.65 -37.72
N GLU A 442 8.71 15.23 -38.53
CA GLU A 442 9.01 16.46 -39.25
C GLU A 442 9.00 17.63 -38.25
N LEU A 443 10.01 18.49 -38.34
CA LEU A 443 10.04 19.72 -37.57
C LEU A 443 9.03 20.67 -38.20
N GLU A 444 8.02 21.06 -37.41
CA GLU A 444 7.18 22.21 -37.71
C GLU A 444 8.07 23.43 -38.02
N ASP A 445 7.67 24.25 -38.99
CA ASP A 445 8.35 25.54 -39.20
C ASP A 445 8.27 26.38 -37.92
N ASP A 446 9.23 27.28 -37.71
CA ASP A 446 9.34 28.04 -36.46
C ASP A 446 8.06 28.84 -36.11
N TRP A 447 7.30 29.22 -37.14
CA TRP A 447 6.04 29.94 -36.99
C TRP A 447 4.88 29.05 -36.49
N SER A 448 4.71 27.86 -37.08
CA SER A 448 3.72 26.88 -36.65
C SER A 448 4.03 26.39 -35.24
N PHE A 449 5.31 26.15 -34.93
CA PHE A 449 5.77 25.80 -33.60
C PHE A 449 5.31 26.83 -32.56
N ARG A 450 5.62 28.12 -32.77
CA ARG A 450 5.24 29.18 -31.85
C ARG A 450 3.73 29.24 -31.64
N LYS A 451 2.95 29.03 -32.69
CA LYS A 451 1.49 29.07 -32.64
C LYS A 451 0.91 27.86 -31.91
N THR A 452 1.40 26.66 -32.20
CA THR A 452 1.04 25.42 -31.51
C THR A 452 1.34 25.56 -30.02
N GLN A 453 2.53 26.06 -29.69
CA GLN A 453 2.91 26.29 -28.31
C GLN A 453 2.03 27.31 -27.59
N GLN A 454 1.76 28.48 -28.20
CA GLN A 454 0.88 29.48 -27.59
C GLN A 454 -0.52 28.91 -27.32
N ARG A 455 -1.06 28.13 -28.25
CA ARG A 455 -2.37 27.47 -28.09
C ARG A 455 -2.35 26.38 -27.02
N LEU A 456 -1.25 25.63 -26.88
CA LEU A 456 -1.08 24.68 -25.78
C LEU A 456 -1.10 25.41 -24.44
N CYS A 457 -0.37 26.53 -24.32
CA CYS A 457 -0.41 27.37 -23.12
C CYS A 457 -1.81 27.95 -22.88
N GLU A 458 -2.52 28.42 -23.91
CA GLU A 458 -3.91 28.87 -23.79
C GLU A 458 -4.81 27.77 -23.24
N GLN A 459 -4.71 26.55 -23.78
CA GLN A 459 -5.51 25.41 -23.34
C GLN A 459 -5.19 25.01 -21.91
N LEU A 460 -3.90 24.93 -21.54
CA LEU A 460 -3.48 24.66 -20.16
C LEU A 460 -3.98 25.75 -19.20
N GLY A 461 -3.92 27.02 -19.61
CA GLY A 461 -4.41 28.15 -18.82
C GLY A 461 -5.92 28.10 -18.53
N THR A 462 -6.68 27.24 -19.20
CA THR A 462 -8.12 27.07 -18.94
C THR A 462 -8.43 26.29 -17.66
N PHE A 463 -7.50 25.48 -17.12
CA PHE A 463 -7.73 24.63 -15.95
C PHE A 463 -7.68 25.41 -14.64
N LYS A 464 -8.84 25.89 -14.18
CA LYS A 464 -8.93 26.80 -13.02
C LYS A 464 -8.54 26.14 -11.69
N ASN A 465 -8.71 24.82 -11.58
CA ASN A 465 -8.49 24.07 -10.34
C ASN A 465 -7.16 23.31 -10.32
N LEU A 466 -6.32 23.50 -11.34
CA LEU A 466 -5.04 22.82 -11.44
C LEU A 466 -4.10 23.27 -10.32
N LYS A 467 -3.66 22.31 -9.49
CA LYS A 467 -2.71 22.50 -8.38
C LYS A 467 -1.32 21.99 -8.73
N VAL A 468 -1.25 20.90 -9.50
CA VAL A 468 0.02 20.27 -9.88
C VAL A 468 0.09 20.17 -11.40
N LEU A 469 1.10 20.81 -11.99
CA LEU A 469 1.45 20.67 -13.40
C LEU A 469 2.83 20.05 -13.51
N GLN A 470 2.90 18.85 -14.08
CA GLN A 470 4.15 18.13 -14.30
C GLN A 470 4.34 17.88 -15.79
N LEU A 471 5.38 18.51 -16.35
CA LEU A 471 5.66 18.48 -17.79
C LEU A 471 6.80 17.52 -18.14
N ALA A 472 7.43 16.91 -17.13
CA ALA A 472 8.55 15.99 -17.29
C ALA A 472 8.62 14.94 -16.16
N PRO A 473 9.28 13.79 -16.40
CA PRO A 473 9.44 12.72 -15.42
C PRO A 473 10.38 13.09 -14.26
N LYS A 474 10.10 12.56 -13.07
CA LYS A 474 10.92 12.74 -11.88
C LYS A 474 12.14 11.81 -11.91
N GLY A 475 13.29 12.29 -11.43
CA GLY A 475 14.43 11.43 -11.08
C GLY A 475 15.42 11.08 -12.20
N TYR A 476 15.18 11.48 -13.45
CA TYR A 476 16.07 11.18 -14.58
C TYR A 476 17.18 12.23 -14.78
N ARG A 477 18.32 12.08 -14.11
CA ARG A 477 19.43 13.06 -14.26
C ARG A 477 20.05 13.08 -15.66
N ASP A 478 19.95 11.99 -16.41
CA ASP A 478 20.75 11.80 -17.63
C ASP A 478 19.95 11.94 -18.94
N VAL A 479 18.62 12.11 -18.87
CA VAL A 479 17.77 12.23 -20.07
C VAL A 479 17.08 13.59 -20.06
N ARG A 480 17.66 14.55 -20.80
CA ARG A 480 17.01 15.84 -21.06
C ARG A 480 15.98 15.69 -22.17
N GLN A 481 14.82 16.27 -21.96
CA GLN A 481 13.80 16.45 -22.97
C GLN A 481 14.10 17.71 -23.78
N GLU A 482 14.73 17.55 -24.93
CA GLU A 482 15.10 18.66 -25.84
C GLU A 482 13.87 19.26 -26.54
N GLU A 483 12.90 18.42 -26.92
CA GLU A 483 11.67 18.82 -27.64
C GLU A 483 10.53 19.20 -26.68
N CYS A 484 10.85 20.00 -25.67
CA CYS A 484 9.92 20.34 -24.59
C CYS A 484 9.20 21.68 -24.80
N LEU A 485 8.23 22.01 -23.95
CA LEU A 485 7.58 23.32 -23.97
C LEU A 485 8.56 24.45 -23.58
N HIS A 486 8.75 25.44 -24.45
CA HIS A 486 9.57 26.62 -24.12
C HIS A 486 8.81 27.57 -23.18
N LEU A 487 8.91 27.40 -21.87
CA LEU A 487 8.20 28.23 -20.89
C LEU A 487 8.76 29.66 -20.79
N THR A 488 8.65 30.46 -21.85
CA THR A 488 9.02 31.88 -21.92
C THR A 488 7.80 32.74 -22.22
N LEU A 489 7.86 34.02 -21.81
CA LEU A 489 6.76 34.96 -22.07
C LEU A 489 6.52 35.16 -23.57
N GLU A 490 7.57 35.15 -24.39
CA GLU A 490 7.47 35.30 -25.85
C GLU A 490 6.73 34.14 -26.54
N MET A 491 6.76 32.98 -25.90
CA MET A 491 6.15 31.73 -26.36
C MET A 491 4.79 31.46 -25.70
N GLY A 492 4.23 32.43 -24.98
CA GLY A 492 2.87 32.31 -24.43
C GLY A 492 2.80 31.84 -22.98
N LEU A 493 3.89 31.89 -22.21
CA LEU A 493 3.83 31.61 -20.76
C LEU A 493 2.76 32.46 -20.06
N ASP A 494 2.58 33.71 -20.51
CA ASP A 494 1.54 34.63 -20.03
C ASP A 494 0.12 34.08 -20.17
N LYS A 495 -0.12 33.17 -21.12
CA LYS A 495 -1.41 32.50 -21.32
C LYS A 495 -1.77 31.54 -20.18
N LEU A 496 -0.80 31.14 -19.35
CA LEU A 496 -1.03 30.35 -18.15
C LEU A 496 -1.47 31.20 -16.94
N ASP A 497 -1.78 32.49 -17.12
CA ASP A 497 -2.22 33.38 -16.04
C ASP A 497 -3.45 32.86 -15.27
N GLY A 498 -4.32 32.09 -15.92
CA GLY A 498 -5.52 31.50 -15.33
C GLY A 498 -5.26 30.45 -14.23
N LEU A 499 -4.03 29.92 -14.12
CA LEU A 499 -3.65 28.88 -13.16
C LEU A 499 -3.45 29.43 -11.72
N LYS A 500 -4.42 30.18 -11.20
CA LYS A 500 -4.33 30.84 -9.87
C LYS A 500 -4.22 29.86 -8.70
N ASN A 501 -4.59 28.60 -8.93
CA ASN A 501 -4.52 27.54 -7.94
C ASN A 501 -3.26 26.68 -8.03
N LEU A 502 -2.32 27.00 -8.93
CA LEU A 502 -1.11 26.21 -9.12
C LEU A 502 -0.21 26.29 -7.87
N GLU A 503 0.07 25.13 -7.28
CA GLU A 503 0.90 24.97 -6.09
C GLU A 503 2.28 24.39 -6.44
N GLU A 504 2.35 23.52 -7.45
CA GLU A 504 3.55 22.80 -7.84
C GLU A 504 3.73 22.77 -9.37
N LEU A 505 4.91 23.19 -9.83
CA LEU A 505 5.33 23.09 -11.22
C LEU A 505 6.59 22.24 -11.34
N TYR A 506 6.52 21.18 -12.14
CA TYR A 506 7.64 20.29 -12.42
C TYR A 506 8.12 20.43 -13.88
N ILE A 507 9.30 21.02 -14.03
CA ILE A 507 9.99 21.22 -15.31
C ILE A 507 11.40 20.65 -15.30
N ALA A 508 11.74 19.84 -14.28
CA ALA A 508 13.03 19.15 -14.19
C ALA A 508 13.25 18.27 -15.43
N ASN A 509 14.49 18.23 -15.90
CA ASN A 509 14.89 17.48 -17.10
C ASN A 509 14.27 17.98 -18.41
N MET A 510 13.62 19.13 -18.44
CA MET A 510 13.27 19.82 -19.69
C MET A 510 14.43 20.72 -20.12
N ASP A 511 14.70 20.82 -21.43
CA ASP A 511 15.57 21.87 -21.98
C ASP A 511 14.82 23.22 -22.05
N HIS A 512 14.35 23.68 -20.90
CA HIS A 512 13.53 24.88 -20.81
C HIS A 512 14.38 26.16 -20.81
N LYS A 513 13.81 27.26 -21.30
CA LYS A 513 14.45 28.59 -21.32
C LYS A 513 13.94 29.53 -20.23
N VAL A 514 13.46 28.98 -19.11
CA VAL A 514 12.94 29.77 -17.97
C VAL A 514 14.05 30.62 -17.36
N GLY A 515 14.00 31.93 -17.60
CA GLY A 515 14.93 32.92 -17.07
C GLY A 515 14.40 33.63 -15.82
N LEU A 516 15.15 34.65 -15.38
CA LEU A 516 14.76 35.46 -14.23
C LEU A 516 13.43 36.20 -14.47
N ARG A 517 13.20 36.66 -15.70
CA ARG A 517 11.98 37.39 -16.10
C ARG A 517 10.75 36.49 -15.98
N GLU A 518 10.84 35.27 -16.48
CA GLU A 518 9.79 34.26 -16.43
C GLU A 518 9.46 33.88 -14.98
N VAL A 519 10.47 33.60 -14.15
CA VAL A 519 10.24 33.26 -12.74
C VAL A 519 9.55 34.39 -11.98
N LYS A 520 9.94 35.65 -12.19
CA LYS A 520 9.25 36.80 -11.58
C LYS A 520 7.77 36.82 -11.96
N TRP A 521 7.47 36.69 -13.25
CA TRP A 521 6.11 36.64 -13.74
C TRP A 521 5.32 35.46 -13.13
N MET A 522 5.93 34.27 -13.00
CA MET A 522 5.27 33.10 -12.39
C MET A 522 4.89 33.38 -10.93
N ILE A 523 5.76 34.02 -10.15
CA ILE A 523 5.47 34.34 -8.75
C ILE A 523 4.35 35.38 -8.62
N GLU A 524 4.35 36.38 -9.50
CA GLU A 524 3.31 37.42 -9.52
C GLU A 524 1.95 36.85 -9.97
N SER A 525 1.95 35.97 -10.97
CA SER A 525 0.73 35.46 -11.60
C SER A 525 0.11 34.26 -10.86
N TRP A 526 0.92 33.45 -10.17
CA TRP A 526 0.49 32.23 -9.46
C TRP A 526 0.71 32.37 -7.95
N PRO A 527 -0.22 33.03 -7.23
CA PRO A 527 -0.03 33.39 -5.82
C PRO A 527 0.07 32.20 -4.86
N LYS A 528 -0.32 30.99 -5.29
CA LYS A 528 -0.24 29.76 -4.49
C LYS A 528 1.00 28.91 -4.78
N LEU A 529 1.86 29.33 -5.72
CA LEU A 529 3.03 28.54 -6.10
C LEU A 529 3.96 28.39 -4.89
N SER A 530 4.15 27.14 -4.47
CA SER A 530 4.95 26.79 -3.29
C SER A 530 6.13 25.88 -3.62
N LYS A 531 6.12 25.23 -4.78
CA LYS A 531 7.21 24.37 -5.24
C LYS A 531 7.47 24.56 -6.73
N LEU A 532 8.75 24.74 -7.07
CA LEU A 532 9.22 24.87 -8.45
C LEU A 532 10.43 23.96 -8.64
N TYR A 533 10.23 22.90 -9.42
CA TYR A 533 11.23 21.85 -9.64
C TYR A 533 11.88 21.99 -11.01
N GLY A 534 13.21 21.83 -11.08
CA GLY A 534 13.95 21.83 -12.34
C GLY A 534 14.71 23.12 -12.68
N LEU A 535 14.65 24.15 -11.84
CA LEU A 535 15.49 25.34 -12.01
C LEU A 535 16.93 25.01 -11.62
N PRO A 536 17.92 25.06 -12.54
CA PRO A 536 19.28 24.71 -12.17
C PRO A 536 19.82 25.70 -11.13
N ALA A 537 20.32 25.18 -9.99
CA ALA A 537 20.77 25.97 -8.85
C ALA A 537 21.79 27.09 -9.16
N HIS A 538 22.55 26.96 -10.25
CA HIS A 538 23.55 27.93 -10.65
C HIS A 538 22.98 29.16 -11.40
N THR A 539 21.73 29.09 -11.87
CA THR A 539 21.08 30.18 -12.64
C THR A 539 20.74 31.40 -11.77
N MET A 540 20.69 32.58 -12.40
CA MET A 540 20.25 33.81 -11.72
C MET A 540 18.82 33.70 -11.19
N ALA A 541 17.95 32.99 -11.92
CA ALA A 541 16.56 32.77 -11.54
C ALA A 541 16.45 31.98 -10.22
N ALA A 542 17.16 30.84 -10.09
CA ALA A 542 17.17 30.03 -8.88
C ALA A 542 17.72 30.81 -7.67
N LYS A 543 18.85 31.52 -7.87
CA LYS A 543 19.48 32.37 -6.84
C LYS A 543 18.53 33.48 -6.36
N TRP A 544 17.89 34.19 -7.29
CA TRP A 544 16.92 35.24 -6.95
C TRP A 544 15.71 34.69 -6.21
N LEU A 545 15.16 33.56 -6.66
CA LEU A 545 13.99 32.93 -6.06
C LEU A 545 14.29 32.46 -4.63
N LYS A 546 15.49 31.89 -4.39
CA LYS A 546 15.95 31.47 -3.06
C LYS A 546 16.13 32.67 -2.11
N ALA A 547 16.64 33.79 -2.62
CA ALA A 547 16.86 35.01 -1.85
C ALA A 547 15.55 35.76 -1.53
N SER A 548 14.65 35.87 -2.51
CA SER A 548 13.44 36.71 -2.40
C SER A 548 12.22 35.96 -1.87
N HIS A 549 12.15 34.64 -2.08
CA HIS A 549 10.99 33.80 -1.78
C HIS A 549 11.40 32.46 -1.16
N SER A 550 12.10 32.49 -0.02
CA SER A 550 12.64 31.30 0.66
C SER A 550 11.59 30.23 1.05
N LYS A 551 10.30 30.59 1.06
CA LYS A 551 9.19 29.64 1.29
C LYS A 551 8.96 28.71 0.09
N ILE A 552 9.35 29.12 -1.12
CA ILE A 552 9.19 28.32 -2.33
C ILE A 552 10.29 27.26 -2.36
N ARG A 553 9.89 25.99 -2.29
CA ARG A 553 10.83 24.87 -2.31
C ARG A 553 11.35 24.69 -3.72
N GLN A 554 12.68 24.66 -3.83
CA GLN A 554 13.40 24.30 -5.04
C GLN A 554 14.00 22.90 -4.86
N SER A 555 13.98 22.12 -5.93
CA SER A 555 14.84 20.96 -6.09
C SER A 555 15.35 20.98 -7.53
N ASP A 556 16.64 20.72 -7.66
CA ASP A 556 17.25 20.35 -8.94
C ASP A 556 16.67 19.01 -9.43
#